data_AF-A0A6J6XS14-F1
#
_entry.id   AF-A0A6J6XS14-F1
#
_cell.length_a   1.000
_cell.length_b   1.000
_cell.length_c   1.000
_cell.angle_alpha   90.00
_cell.angle_beta   90.00
_cell.angle_gamma   90.00
#
_symmetry.space_group_name_H-M   'P 1'
#
loop_
_entity.id
_entity.type
_entity.pdbx_description
1 polymer ?
#
loop_
_entity_poly.entity_id
_entity_poly.type
_entity_poly.pdbx_seq_one_letter_code
_entity_poly.pdbx_strand_id
1 'polypeptide(L)'
;MRQFFSWRIWAAFAALIALAFALKTILPTSSTSNAAVSGTSARTIDFMAPVFQLQPSPDFSVTDGVVHGSADAVIDGNRTMHIVDGTLGSNSCTNITEVSACVVFADLLGEAVVWFALVPAEAGSKVTLPPVESLLGNGLVQLSNGWIVRTATSVDYNCPQETGSLSEFVSKFGPKSTTTIDVAKQRVTAVQCSPEITASN
;
A
#
# COMPACT_ATOMS: atom_id res chain seq x y z
N MET A 1 -2.39 -61.41 18.25
CA MET A 1 -2.14 -59.95 18.39
C MET A 1 -2.24 -59.56 19.87
N ARG A 2 -1.18 -59.78 20.66
CA ARG A 2 -1.13 -59.46 22.09
C ARG A 2 0.30 -59.05 22.46
N GLN A 3 0.75 -57.90 21.98
CA GLN A 3 2.01 -57.29 22.42
C GLN A 3 1.92 -55.75 22.57
N PHE A 4 0.72 -55.17 22.54
CA PHE A 4 0.54 -53.72 22.69
C PHE A 4 0.40 -53.23 24.15
N PHE A 5 0.64 -54.09 25.15
CA PHE A 5 0.48 -53.72 26.56
C PHE A 5 1.79 -53.86 27.35
N SER A 6 2.89 -53.34 26.80
CA SER A 6 4.09 -53.13 27.61
C SER A 6 3.96 -51.78 28.32
N TRP A 7 4.03 -51.80 29.64
CA TRP A 7 4.06 -50.64 30.53
C TRP A 7 5.04 -49.54 30.09
N ARG A 8 6.10 -49.94 29.37
CA ARG A 8 7.13 -49.04 28.81
C ARG A 8 6.59 -48.08 27.75
N ILE A 9 5.60 -48.50 26.95
CA ILE A 9 4.95 -47.64 25.95
C ILE A 9 4.15 -46.54 26.63
N TRP A 10 3.41 -46.89 27.70
CA TRP A 10 2.67 -45.91 28.50
C TRP A 10 3.59 -44.91 29.20
N ALA A 11 4.73 -45.36 29.71
CA ALA A 11 5.74 -44.48 30.28
C ALA A 11 6.32 -43.49 29.24
N ALA A 12 6.54 -43.93 27.99
CA ALA A 12 7.02 -43.06 26.92
C ALA A 12 5.99 -41.99 26.54
N PHE A 13 4.71 -42.35 26.43
CA PHE A 13 3.63 -41.39 26.17
C PHE A 13 3.50 -40.37 27.31
N ALA A 14 3.56 -40.81 28.57
CA ALA A 14 3.50 -39.92 29.72
C ALA A 14 4.67 -38.92 29.73
N ALA A 15 5.88 -39.37 29.39
CA ALA A 15 7.05 -38.50 29.29
C ALA A 15 6.91 -37.45 28.17
N LEU A 16 6.40 -37.83 27.00
CA LEU A 16 6.17 -36.89 25.89
C LEU A 16 5.10 -35.85 26.24
N ILE A 17 4.02 -36.26 26.90
CA ILE A 17 2.96 -35.34 27.34
C ILE A 17 3.50 -34.37 28.39
N ALA A 18 4.28 -34.85 29.36
CA ALA A 18 4.91 -34.00 30.38
C ALA A 18 5.86 -32.98 29.76
N LEU A 19 6.67 -33.39 28.76
CA LEU A 19 7.57 -32.50 28.04
C LEU A 19 6.79 -31.42 27.26
N ALA A 20 5.71 -31.79 26.56
CA ALA A 20 4.88 -30.84 25.83
C ALA A 20 4.22 -29.81 26.77
N PHE A 21 3.81 -30.25 27.97
CA PHE A 21 3.22 -29.37 28.97
C PHE A 21 4.27 -28.42 29.58
N ALA A 22 5.47 -28.92 29.85
CA ALA A 22 6.60 -28.11 30.32
C ALA A 22 7.00 -27.05 29.29
N LEU A 23 7.04 -27.39 28.00
CA LEU A 23 7.27 -26.41 26.94
C LEU A 23 6.22 -25.29 26.97
N LYS A 24 4.92 -25.63 27.12
CA LYS A 24 3.84 -24.62 27.22
C LYS A 24 4.01 -23.66 28.40
N THR A 25 4.62 -24.08 29.50
CA THR A 25 4.85 -23.22 30.66
C THR A 25 6.08 -22.32 30.54
N ILE A 26 7.07 -22.73 29.75
CA ILE A 26 8.35 -22.01 29.60
C ILE A 26 8.31 -21.05 28.41
N LEU A 27 7.61 -21.42 27.34
CA LEU A 27 7.43 -20.57 26.18
C LEU A 27 6.40 -19.48 26.53
N PRO A 28 6.76 -18.20 26.60
CA PRO A 28 5.76 -17.14 26.62
C PRO A 28 4.91 -17.34 25.37
N THR A 29 3.61 -17.54 25.55
CA THR A 29 2.65 -17.36 24.47
C THR A 29 2.82 -15.93 24.00
N SER A 30 3.61 -15.73 22.95
CA SER A 30 3.47 -14.59 22.08
C SER A 30 2.10 -14.73 21.45
N SER A 31 1.09 -14.28 22.19
CA SER A 31 -0.16 -13.83 21.63
C SER A 31 0.26 -12.82 20.58
N THR A 32 0.30 -13.22 19.32
CA THR A 32 0.20 -12.30 18.21
C THR A 32 -1.20 -11.72 18.35
N SER A 33 -1.30 -10.74 19.24
CA SER A 33 -2.44 -9.87 19.36
C SER A 33 -2.48 -9.18 18.00
N ASN A 34 -3.27 -9.75 17.09
CA ASN A 34 -3.86 -8.99 16.01
C ASN A 34 -4.82 -8.01 16.70
N ALA A 35 -4.25 -7.02 17.39
CA ALA A 35 -4.91 -5.76 17.56
C ALA A 35 -5.22 -5.34 16.14
N ALA A 36 -6.50 -5.37 15.78
CA ALA A 36 -6.98 -4.62 14.64
C ALA A 36 -6.61 -3.16 14.94
N VAL A 37 -5.42 -2.76 14.50
CA VAL A 37 -5.04 -1.37 14.46
C VAL A 37 -6.06 -0.78 13.50
N SER A 38 -6.96 0.05 14.00
CA SER A 38 -7.77 0.97 13.20
C SER A 38 -6.88 2.05 12.58
N GLY A 39 -5.76 1.64 12.00
CA GLY A 39 -4.78 2.45 11.31
C GLY A 39 -4.77 2.02 9.86
N THR A 40 -4.61 2.99 8.97
CA THR A 40 -4.46 2.77 7.54
C THR A 40 -3.38 1.70 7.32
N SER A 41 -3.78 0.53 6.84
CA SER A 41 -2.84 -0.57 6.62
C SER A 41 -1.81 -0.14 5.59
N ALA A 42 -0.53 -0.34 5.91
CA ALA A 42 0.53 0.01 4.98
C ALA A 42 0.41 -0.83 3.69
N ARG A 43 0.49 -0.16 2.54
CA ARG A 43 0.38 -0.80 1.21
C ARG A 43 1.64 -0.49 0.41
N THR A 44 2.30 -1.52 -0.11
CA THR A 44 3.46 -1.28 -0.99
C THR A 44 2.96 -1.10 -2.39
N ILE A 45 3.18 0.07 -2.98
CA ILE A 45 2.74 0.30 -4.35
C ILE A 45 3.84 -0.13 -5.30
N ASP A 46 3.65 -1.29 -5.92
CA ASP A 46 4.59 -1.90 -6.85
C ASP A 46 4.37 -1.44 -8.29
N PHE A 47 3.17 -0.99 -8.62
CA PHE A 47 2.82 -0.58 -9.97
C PHE A 47 1.98 0.69 -9.99
N MET A 48 2.31 1.57 -10.93
CA MET A 48 1.56 2.80 -11.21
C MET A 48 1.49 3.00 -12.72
N ALA A 49 0.32 3.31 -13.25
CA ALA A 49 0.20 3.63 -14.66
C ALA A 49 -1.03 4.50 -14.95
N PRO A 50 -0.97 5.37 -15.97
CA PRO A 50 -2.19 5.97 -16.51
C PRO A 50 -3.09 4.85 -17.04
N VAL A 51 -4.38 4.95 -16.74
CA VAL A 51 -5.40 4.07 -17.30
C VAL A 51 -5.87 4.73 -18.58
N PHE A 52 -5.53 4.15 -19.73
CA PHE A 52 -6.01 4.64 -21.02
C PHE A 52 -7.54 4.60 -21.07
N GLN A 53 -8.14 3.48 -20.66
CA GLN A 53 -9.59 3.34 -20.60
C GLN A 53 -9.96 2.34 -19.49
N LEU A 54 -10.95 2.70 -18.66
CA LEU A 54 -11.58 1.74 -17.78
C LEU A 54 -12.81 1.15 -18.46
N GLN A 55 -12.94 -0.18 -18.42
CA GLN A 55 -14.10 -0.91 -18.93
C GLN A 55 -14.79 -1.62 -17.75
N PRO A 56 -15.60 -0.88 -16.97
CA PRO A 56 -16.35 -1.45 -15.85
C PRO A 56 -17.55 -2.27 -16.31
N SER A 57 -17.83 -3.34 -15.57
CA SER A 57 -19.11 -4.04 -15.60
C SER A 57 -20.26 -3.16 -15.06
N PRO A 58 -21.53 -3.48 -15.36
CA PRO A 58 -22.67 -2.67 -14.91
C PRO A 58 -22.83 -2.56 -13.40
N ASP A 59 -22.35 -3.54 -12.65
CA ASP A 59 -22.38 -3.63 -11.19
C ASP A 59 -21.06 -3.18 -10.52
N PHE A 60 -20.10 -2.69 -11.32
CA PHE A 60 -18.82 -2.23 -10.80
C PHE A 60 -18.98 -1.10 -9.79
N SER A 61 -18.55 -1.36 -8.56
CA SER A 61 -18.44 -0.34 -7.51
C SER A 61 -17.36 -0.71 -6.52
N VAL A 62 -16.84 0.28 -5.80
CA VAL A 62 -15.93 0.06 -4.68
C VAL A 62 -16.61 0.57 -3.42
N THR A 63 -17.10 -0.34 -2.59
CA THR A 63 -17.83 -0.03 -1.35
C THR A 63 -17.11 -0.66 -0.19
N ASP A 64 -16.92 0.08 0.91
CA ASP A 64 -16.18 -0.36 2.09
C ASP A 64 -14.77 -0.92 1.79
N GLY A 65 -14.14 -0.40 0.73
CA GLY A 65 -12.80 -0.80 0.29
C GLY A 65 -12.74 -2.13 -0.47
N VAL A 66 -13.88 -2.66 -0.92
CA VAL A 66 -14.00 -3.92 -1.67
C VAL A 66 -14.69 -3.66 -3.00
N VAL A 67 -14.20 -4.29 -4.06
CA VAL A 67 -14.82 -4.28 -5.38
C VAL A 67 -16.05 -5.18 -5.39
N HIS A 68 -17.14 -4.66 -5.92
CA HIS A 68 -18.28 -5.42 -6.41
C HIS A 68 -18.28 -5.39 -7.94
N GLY A 69 -18.56 -6.52 -8.59
CA GLY A 69 -18.49 -6.67 -10.04
C GLY A 69 -17.06 -6.79 -10.56
N SER A 70 -16.80 -6.34 -11.77
CA SER A 70 -15.44 -6.33 -12.36
C SER A 70 -15.15 -5.08 -13.18
N ALA A 71 -13.88 -4.80 -13.42
CA ALA A 71 -13.44 -3.78 -14.37
C ALA A 71 -12.12 -4.17 -15.01
N ASP A 72 -11.99 -3.89 -16.31
CA ASP A 72 -10.73 -4.01 -17.03
C ASP A 72 -10.11 -2.61 -17.17
N ALA A 73 -8.98 -2.40 -16.50
CA ALA A 73 -8.18 -1.19 -16.65
C ALA A 73 -7.17 -1.39 -17.79
N VAL A 74 -7.51 -0.88 -18.96
CA VAL A 74 -6.62 -0.86 -20.13
C VAL A 74 -5.53 0.16 -19.86
N ILE A 75 -4.29 -0.30 -19.72
CA ILE A 75 -3.15 0.56 -19.42
C ILE A 75 -2.60 1.15 -20.71
N ASP A 76 -2.43 0.30 -21.71
CA ASP A 76 -1.98 0.66 -23.06
C ASP A 76 -2.49 -0.40 -24.06
N GLY A 77 -1.94 -0.41 -25.27
CA GLY A 77 -2.36 -1.34 -26.33
C GLY A 77 -1.99 -2.82 -26.09
N ASN A 78 -1.22 -3.16 -25.05
CA ASN A 78 -0.80 -4.54 -24.80
C ASN A 78 -0.93 -5.00 -23.34
N ARG A 79 -1.27 -4.11 -22.40
CA ARG A 79 -1.44 -4.44 -20.98
C ARG A 79 -2.83 -4.03 -20.51
N THR A 80 -3.51 -5.00 -19.90
CA THR A 80 -4.79 -4.81 -19.21
C THR A 80 -4.66 -5.36 -17.80
N MET A 81 -5.06 -4.56 -16.82
CA MET A 81 -5.19 -5.01 -15.44
C MET A 81 -6.64 -5.41 -15.19
N HIS A 82 -6.82 -6.68 -14.81
CA HIS A 82 -8.13 -7.23 -14.48
C HIS A 82 -8.43 -6.99 -13.00
N ILE A 83 -9.47 -6.21 -12.71
CA ILE A 83 -9.98 -5.98 -11.36
C ILE A 83 -11.24 -6.82 -11.21
N VAL A 84 -11.20 -7.80 -10.30
CA VAL A 84 -12.28 -8.78 -10.14
C VAL A 84 -13.06 -8.53 -8.85
N ASP A 85 -14.22 -9.15 -8.76
CA ASP A 85 -15.10 -9.08 -7.59
C ASP A 85 -14.34 -9.53 -6.34
N GLY A 86 -14.50 -8.79 -5.24
CA GLY A 86 -13.81 -9.05 -3.98
C GLY A 86 -12.36 -8.52 -3.89
N THR A 87 -11.79 -7.97 -4.98
CA THR A 87 -10.48 -7.29 -4.88
C THR A 87 -10.58 -6.09 -3.94
N LEU A 88 -9.60 -5.94 -3.03
CA LEU A 88 -9.54 -4.78 -2.16
C LEU A 88 -9.08 -3.54 -2.95
N GLY A 89 -9.69 -2.40 -2.71
CA GLY A 89 -9.26 -1.19 -3.39
C GLY A 89 -9.95 0.08 -2.94
N SER A 90 -9.64 1.17 -3.63
CA SER A 90 -10.33 2.45 -3.46
C SER A 90 -10.52 3.11 -4.83
N ASN A 91 -11.65 3.81 -4.99
CA ASN A 91 -11.90 4.60 -6.19
C ASN A 91 -12.20 6.04 -5.80
N SER A 92 -11.26 6.93 -6.13
CA SER A 92 -11.43 8.39 -6.01
C SER A 92 -11.54 9.07 -7.37
N CYS A 93 -11.39 8.32 -8.48
CA CYS A 93 -11.54 8.85 -9.82
C CYS A 93 -13.02 8.92 -10.18
N THR A 94 -13.56 10.12 -10.40
CA THR A 94 -14.99 10.30 -10.73
C THR A 94 -15.29 10.06 -12.20
N ASN A 95 -14.34 10.37 -13.08
CA ASN A 95 -14.52 10.34 -14.53
C ASN A 95 -14.01 9.03 -15.14
N ILE A 96 -14.38 7.89 -14.58
CA ILE A 96 -13.83 6.58 -14.97
C ILE A 96 -14.09 6.20 -16.44
N THR A 97 -15.08 6.81 -17.09
CA THR A 97 -15.42 6.56 -18.49
C THR A 97 -14.64 7.43 -19.48
N GLU A 98 -13.95 8.47 -18.99
CA GLU A 98 -13.14 9.35 -19.83
C GLU A 98 -11.75 8.75 -20.09
N VAL A 99 -11.25 8.91 -21.31
CA VAL A 99 -9.94 8.39 -21.71
C VAL A 99 -8.83 9.10 -20.94
N SER A 100 -7.90 8.35 -20.36
CA SER A 100 -6.76 8.87 -19.61
C SER A 100 -7.12 9.76 -18.41
N ALA A 101 -8.34 9.65 -17.88
CA ALA A 101 -8.79 10.45 -16.74
C ALA A 101 -8.34 9.90 -15.38
N CYS A 102 -7.93 8.63 -15.33
CA CYS A 102 -7.52 7.97 -14.10
C CYS A 102 -6.09 7.43 -14.18
N VAL A 103 -5.47 7.32 -13.02
CA VAL A 103 -4.22 6.59 -12.77
C VAL A 103 -4.55 5.44 -11.83
N VAL A 104 -4.01 4.26 -12.13
CA VAL A 104 -4.07 3.12 -11.22
C VAL A 104 -2.78 3.03 -10.42
N PHE A 105 -2.92 2.85 -9.11
CA PHE A 105 -1.86 2.44 -8.19
C PHE A 105 -2.19 1.04 -7.72
N ALA A 106 -1.24 0.11 -7.73
CA ALA A 106 -1.47 -1.26 -7.34
C ALA A 106 -0.36 -1.82 -6.45
N ASP A 107 -0.79 -2.57 -5.44
CA ASP A 107 0.02 -3.47 -4.62
C ASP A 107 -0.06 -4.86 -5.28
N LEU A 108 1.09 -5.37 -5.73
CA LEU A 108 1.15 -6.58 -6.56
C LEU A 108 1.87 -7.70 -5.83
N LEU A 109 1.29 -8.89 -5.89
CA LEU A 109 1.97 -10.13 -5.50
C LEU A 109 2.26 -10.95 -6.75
N GLY A 110 3.43 -10.71 -7.34
CA GLY A 110 3.76 -11.25 -8.66
C GLY A 110 2.93 -10.54 -9.73
N GLU A 111 2.03 -11.28 -10.39
CA GLU A 111 1.11 -10.74 -11.40
C GLU A 111 -0.30 -10.47 -10.83
N ALA A 112 -0.56 -10.86 -9.59
CA ALA A 112 -1.86 -10.70 -8.95
C ALA A 112 -2.00 -9.33 -8.27
N VAL A 113 -3.15 -8.69 -8.45
CA VAL A 113 -3.51 -7.44 -7.75
C VAL A 113 -4.02 -7.78 -6.36
N VAL A 114 -3.26 -7.42 -5.32
CA VAL A 114 -3.66 -7.59 -3.92
C VAL A 114 -4.53 -6.42 -3.48
N TRP A 115 -4.18 -5.22 -3.94
CA TRP A 115 -4.92 -4.00 -3.66
C TRP A 115 -4.70 -2.97 -4.77
N PHE A 116 -5.68 -2.11 -5.03
CA PHE A 116 -5.52 -0.99 -5.97
C PHE A 116 -6.17 0.32 -5.51
N ALA A 117 -5.74 1.42 -6.13
CA ALA A 117 -6.44 2.70 -6.10
C ALA A 117 -6.57 3.29 -7.49
N LEU A 118 -7.78 3.76 -7.81
CA LEU A 118 -8.02 4.65 -8.93
C LEU A 118 -8.04 6.09 -8.44
N VAL A 119 -7.13 6.90 -8.98
CA VAL A 119 -6.95 8.31 -8.62
C VAL A 119 -7.10 9.18 -9.87
N PRO A 120 -7.69 10.37 -9.79
CA PRO A 120 -7.73 11.29 -10.92
C PRO A 120 -6.33 11.58 -11.46
N ALA A 121 -6.18 11.55 -12.78
CA ALA A 121 -4.96 11.97 -13.46
C ALA A 121 -4.86 13.50 -13.48
N GLU A 122 -3.66 14.04 -13.23
CA GLU A 122 -3.37 15.45 -13.47
C GLU A 122 -2.56 15.63 -14.77
N ALA A 123 -2.37 16.88 -15.17
CA ALA A 123 -1.61 17.22 -16.37
C ALA A 123 -0.20 16.59 -16.34
N GLY A 124 0.17 15.92 -17.43
CA GLY A 124 1.49 15.32 -17.59
C GLY A 124 1.72 14.00 -16.83
N SER A 125 0.65 13.22 -16.57
CA SER A 125 0.75 11.93 -15.86
C SER A 125 1.35 12.07 -14.46
N LYS A 126 1.00 13.17 -13.79
CA LYS A 126 1.35 13.41 -12.40
C LYS A 126 0.13 13.20 -11.52
N VAL A 127 0.39 12.88 -10.26
CA VAL A 127 -0.65 12.76 -9.23
C VAL A 127 -0.13 13.40 -7.95
N THR A 128 -0.95 14.28 -7.38
CA THR A 128 -0.74 14.86 -6.07
C THR A 128 -1.34 13.93 -5.02
N LEU A 129 -0.47 13.46 -4.12
CA LEU A 129 -0.80 12.55 -3.04
C LEU A 129 -0.56 13.21 -1.67
N PRO A 130 -1.08 12.58 -0.60
CA PRO A 130 -0.83 13.02 0.75
C PRO A 130 0.68 13.13 1.09
N PRO A 131 1.02 13.91 2.13
CA PRO A 131 2.40 14.13 2.52
C PRO A 131 3.17 12.86 2.87
N VAL A 132 4.49 12.93 2.73
CA VAL A 132 5.42 11.94 3.27
C VAL A 132 5.39 11.99 4.80
N GLU A 133 5.04 10.87 5.42
CA GLU A 133 5.00 10.68 6.86
C GLU A 133 6.34 10.17 7.39
N SER A 134 6.95 9.20 6.72
CA SER A 134 8.21 8.60 7.17
C SER A 134 9.11 8.14 6.02
N LEU A 135 10.42 8.14 6.27
CA LEU A 135 11.43 7.59 5.36
C LEU A 135 11.76 6.15 5.81
N LEU A 136 11.54 5.17 4.94
CA LEU A 136 11.75 3.75 5.27
C LEU A 136 13.15 3.24 4.87
N GLY A 137 13.95 4.08 4.20
CA GLY A 137 15.26 3.72 3.65
C GLY A 137 15.17 3.14 2.24
N ASN A 138 16.32 2.92 1.59
CA ASN A 138 16.41 2.35 0.22
C ASN A 138 15.58 3.09 -0.85
N GLY A 139 15.37 4.40 -0.68
CA GLY A 139 14.52 5.20 -1.57
C GLY A 139 13.04 4.87 -1.45
N LEU A 140 12.58 4.34 -0.32
CA LEU A 140 11.17 4.14 0.00
C LEU A 140 10.71 5.15 1.04
N VAL A 141 9.48 5.63 0.86
CA VAL A 141 8.81 6.54 1.78
C VAL A 141 7.38 6.07 2.02
N GLN A 142 6.91 6.26 3.24
CA GLN A 142 5.51 6.07 3.60
C GLN A 142 4.81 7.42 3.58
N LEU A 143 3.68 7.48 2.89
CA LEU A 143 2.76 8.62 2.88
C LEU A 143 1.77 8.50 4.05
N SER A 144 1.16 9.61 4.44
CA SER A 144 0.20 9.65 5.56
C SER A 144 -1.07 8.82 5.36
N ASN A 145 -1.37 8.41 4.12
CA ASN A 145 -2.42 7.43 3.81
C ASN A 145 -1.91 5.98 3.83
N GLY A 146 -0.76 5.70 4.46
CA GLY A 146 -0.16 4.37 4.57
C GLY A 146 0.47 3.82 3.30
N TRP A 147 0.50 4.57 2.20
CA TRP A 147 1.11 4.08 0.95
C TRP A 147 2.62 4.15 1.03
N ILE A 148 3.28 3.06 0.68
CA ILE A 148 4.72 2.96 0.56
C ILE A 148 5.07 3.07 -0.92
N VAL A 149 5.82 4.10 -1.27
CA VAL A 149 6.19 4.43 -2.65
C VAL A 149 7.68 4.68 -2.78
N ARG A 150 8.21 4.52 -4.00
CA ARG A 150 9.61 4.82 -4.30
C ARG A 150 9.83 6.31 -4.56
N THR A 151 10.96 6.82 -4.10
CA THR A 151 11.43 8.17 -4.43
C THR A 151 12.38 8.13 -5.62
N ALA A 152 12.41 9.23 -6.37
CA ALA A 152 13.47 9.48 -7.33
C ALA A 152 14.80 9.75 -6.61
N THR A 153 15.91 9.61 -7.35
CA THR A 153 17.25 9.94 -6.85
C THR A 153 17.39 11.43 -6.53
N SER A 154 16.69 12.27 -7.30
CA SER A 154 16.56 13.70 -7.06
C SER A 154 15.08 14.02 -6.91
N VAL A 155 14.73 14.72 -5.84
CA VAL A 155 13.38 15.18 -5.54
C VAL A 155 13.39 16.70 -5.55
N ASP A 156 12.46 17.30 -6.27
CA ASP A 156 12.31 18.75 -6.33
C ASP A 156 11.56 19.27 -5.10
N TYR A 157 12.07 20.33 -4.48
CA TYR A 157 11.48 20.96 -3.30
C TYR A 157 10.81 22.27 -3.69
N ASN A 158 9.49 22.29 -3.71
CA ASN A 158 8.71 23.48 -4.07
C ASN A 158 8.26 24.20 -2.79
N CYS A 159 9.20 24.90 -2.14
CA CYS A 159 8.96 25.67 -0.93
C CYS A 159 9.75 26.98 -0.91
N PRO A 160 9.32 28.00 -0.15
CA PRO A 160 10.07 29.25 0.01
C PRO A 160 11.40 29.09 0.74
N GLN A 161 11.46 28.12 1.67
CA GLN A 161 12.65 27.83 2.44
C GLN A 161 13.39 26.66 1.79
N GLU A 162 14.68 26.86 1.54
CA GLU A 162 15.52 25.79 1.03
C GLU A 162 15.71 24.69 2.09
N THR A 163 15.70 23.45 1.62
CA THR A 163 16.01 22.26 2.41
C THR A 163 17.12 21.50 1.72
N GLY A 164 18.14 21.07 2.47
CA GLY A 164 19.30 20.38 1.91
C GLY A 164 19.06 18.88 1.64
N SER A 165 17.96 18.31 2.16
CA SER A 165 17.63 16.89 1.99
C SER A 165 16.15 16.61 2.23
N LEU A 166 15.70 15.43 1.77
CA LEU A 166 14.32 14.97 1.97
C LEU A 166 14.01 14.70 3.45
N SER A 167 14.99 14.23 4.22
CA SER A 167 14.82 14.03 5.67
C SER A 167 14.63 15.35 6.40
N GLU A 168 15.39 16.38 6.03
CA GLU A 168 15.20 17.72 6.56
C GLU A 168 13.83 18.29 6.18
N PHE A 169 13.41 18.09 4.92
CA PHE A 169 12.10 18.49 4.45
C PHE A 169 10.96 17.85 5.25
N VAL A 170 10.97 16.52 5.40
CA VAL A 170 9.91 15.78 6.12
C VAL A 170 9.85 16.22 7.59
N SER A 171 11.00 16.44 8.22
CA SER A 171 11.07 16.93 9.60
C SER A 171 10.45 18.32 9.77
N LYS A 172 10.66 19.23 8.81
CA LYS A 172 10.17 20.61 8.89
C LYS A 172 8.73 20.78 8.40
N PHE A 173 8.36 20.12 7.32
CA PHE A 173 7.15 20.40 6.54
C PHE A 173 6.23 19.19 6.34
N GLY A 174 6.65 17.99 6.75
CA GLY A 174 5.96 16.72 6.47
C GLY A 174 4.43 16.81 6.61
N PRO A 175 3.88 17.07 7.80
CA PRO A 175 2.41 17.09 8.01
C PRO A 175 1.65 18.16 7.21
N LYS A 176 2.35 19.19 6.71
CA LYS A 176 1.78 20.34 6.00
C LYS A 176 2.36 20.44 4.58
N SER A 177 2.50 19.30 3.91
CA SER A 177 3.01 19.22 2.55
C SER A 177 2.15 18.32 1.67
N THR A 178 2.42 18.33 0.38
CA THR A 178 1.88 17.37 -0.59
C THR A 178 3.02 16.72 -1.35
N THR A 179 2.77 15.52 -1.86
CA THR A 179 3.75 14.72 -2.59
C THR A 179 3.32 14.61 -4.04
N THR A 180 4.21 14.87 -4.98
CA THR A 180 3.94 14.65 -6.42
C THR A 180 4.62 13.39 -6.90
N ILE A 181 3.82 12.47 -7.45
CA ILE A 181 4.30 11.29 -8.15
C ILE A 181 4.28 11.53 -9.66
N ASP A 182 5.39 11.22 -10.32
CA ASP A 182 5.46 11.05 -11.76
C ASP A 182 5.15 9.59 -12.08
N VAL A 183 3.97 9.34 -12.63
CA VAL A 183 3.44 7.99 -12.85
C VAL A 183 4.26 7.24 -13.89
N ALA A 184 4.78 7.93 -14.91
CA ALA A 184 5.62 7.31 -15.94
C ALA A 184 6.96 6.83 -15.35
N LYS A 185 7.49 7.54 -14.34
CA LYS A 185 8.69 7.13 -13.61
C LYS A 185 8.40 6.22 -12.41
N GLN A 186 7.13 6.06 -12.04
CA GLN A 186 6.64 5.34 -10.86
C GLN A 186 7.33 5.77 -9.57
N ARG A 187 7.57 7.08 -9.43
CA ARG A 187 8.37 7.63 -8.33
C ARG A 187 7.86 8.98 -7.87
N VAL A 188 8.07 9.26 -6.59
CA VAL A 188 7.98 10.61 -6.03
C VAL A 188 9.08 11.46 -6.65
N THR A 189 8.68 12.53 -7.34
CA THR A 189 9.61 13.45 -8.01
C THR A 189 9.63 14.83 -7.39
N ALA A 190 8.57 15.23 -6.68
CA ALA A 190 8.55 16.52 -6.01
C ALA A 190 7.77 16.46 -4.71
N VAL A 191 8.08 17.39 -3.82
CA VAL A 191 7.32 17.67 -2.60
C VAL A 191 7.05 19.17 -2.53
N GLN A 192 5.86 19.54 -2.06
CA GLN A 192 5.42 20.92 -2.02
C GLN A 192 4.89 21.29 -0.64
N CYS A 193 5.28 22.45 -0.14
CA CYS A 193 4.73 22.97 1.13
C CYS A 193 3.30 23.48 0.94
N SER A 194 2.48 23.35 1.98
CA SER A 194 1.13 23.93 1.99
C SER A 194 1.19 25.46 1.81
N PRO A 195 0.28 26.04 1.00
CA PRO A 195 0.22 27.50 0.76
C PRO A 195 0.10 28.33 2.04
N GLU A 196 -0.45 27.77 3.13
CA GLU A 196 -0.54 28.46 4.43
C GLU A 196 0.84 28.77 5.05
N ILE A 197 1.85 27.95 4.78
CA ILE A 197 3.23 28.20 5.22
C ILE A 197 3.87 29.30 4.36
N THR A 198 3.47 29.40 3.09
CA THR A 198 3.97 30.35 2.11
C THR A 198 3.52 31.79 2.37
N ALA A 199 2.42 31.99 3.09
CA ALA A 199 1.81 33.32 3.33
C ALA A 199 2.28 34.02 4.63
N SER A 200 3.13 33.37 5.44
CA SER A 200 3.57 33.88 6.75
C SER A 200 4.99 34.45 6.77
N ASN A 201 5.59 34.70 5.60
CA ASN A 201 6.93 35.27 5.45
C ASN A 201 6.91 36.52 4.56
#